data_AF-A0A9W4U050-F1
#
_entry.id   AF-A0A9W4U050-F1
#
_cell.length_a   1.000
_cell.length_b   1.000
_cell.length_c   1.000
_cell.angle_alpha   90.00
_cell.angle_beta   90.00
_cell.angle_gamma   90.00
#
_symmetry.space_group_name_H-M   'P 1'
#
loop_
_entity.id
_entity.type
_entity.pdbx_description
1 polymer ?
#
loop_
_entity_poly.entity_id
_entity_poly.type
_entity_poly.pdbx_seq_one_letter_code
_entity_poly.pdbx_strand_id
1 'polypeptide(L)'
;MGRYSVKRYKTKRRERDLDLIYDDLSTKESIYKLKNQPLDEYKPGLGQYYCIECSKYFENQQSLNRHQSSKIHKRRVKLLKQRPYTPLEAEAAGGVNMQKFMESVEKYKSKEQYKLENKEDFDKLNNIKKDNLDALITGIPSEEFKKEQEKELEQVVKVEGQGEVAMAE
;
A
#
# COMPACT_ATOMS: atom_id res chain seq x y z
N MET A 1 34.90 9.41 7.22
CA MET A 1 33.45 9.33 6.94
C MET A 1 32.77 10.60 7.46
N GLY A 2 31.92 11.27 6.68
CA GLY A 2 31.35 12.57 7.05
C GLY A 2 30.27 12.51 8.15
N ARG A 3 30.02 13.65 8.82
CA ARG A 3 28.98 13.76 9.88
C ARG A 3 27.60 13.29 9.42
N TYR A 4 27.23 13.55 8.16
CA TYR A 4 25.91 13.20 7.63
C TYR A 4 25.67 11.68 7.56
N SER A 5 26.61 10.91 7.02
CA SER A 5 26.45 9.45 6.89
C SER A 5 26.42 8.79 8.26
N VAL A 6 27.31 9.19 9.16
CA VAL A 6 27.36 8.69 10.54
C VAL A 6 26.10 9.08 11.32
N LYS A 7 25.49 10.23 11.07
CA LYS A 7 24.24 10.63 11.74
C LYS A 7 23.03 9.88 11.16
N ARG A 8 22.95 9.70 9.83
CA ARG A 8 21.77 9.16 9.14
C ARG A 8 21.69 7.63 9.18
N TYR A 9 22.78 6.93 8.89
CA TYR A 9 22.79 5.47 8.66
C TYR A 9 23.20 4.66 9.91
N LYS A 10 22.95 5.19 11.11
CA LYS A 10 23.17 4.43 12.35
C LYS A 10 22.09 3.37 12.53
N THR A 11 22.44 2.27 13.20
CA THR A 11 21.53 1.15 13.53
C THR A 11 20.24 1.60 14.22
N LYS A 12 20.32 2.59 15.12
CA LYS A 12 19.14 3.17 15.80
C LYS A 12 18.14 3.91 14.89
N ARG A 13 18.47 4.14 13.61
CA ARG A 13 17.61 4.78 12.59
C ARG A 13 17.50 3.92 11.33
N ARG A 14 17.70 2.61 11.47
CA ARG A 14 17.61 1.67 10.36
C ARG A 14 16.17 1.63 9.86
N GLU A 15 16.01 1.83 8.56
CA GLU A 15 14.73 1.67 7.86
C GLU A 15 14.51 0.19 7.52
N ARG A 16 13.28 -0.19 7.17
CA ARG A 16 12.99 -1.56 6.75
C ARG A 16 13.71 -1.87 5.44
N ASP A 17 14.31 -3.06 5.38
CA ASP A 17 15.06 -3.53 4.23
C ASP A 17 14.14 -3.86 3.04
N LEU A 18 14.68 -3.79 1.83
CA LEU A 18 13.92 -3.86 0.58
C LEU A 18 13.36 -5.26 0.29
N ASP A 19 14.08 -6.30 0.69
CA ASP A 19 13.69 -7.70 0.61
C ASP A 19 12.44 -7.98 1.46
N LEU A 20 12.41 -7.50 2.70
CA LEU A 20 11.23 -7.63 3.58
C LEU A 20 10.00 -6.94 2.99
N ILE A 21 10.18 -5.74 2.41
CA ILE A 21 9.08 -5.00 1.77
C ILE A 21 8.61 -5.71 0.50
N TYR A 22 9.52 -6.31 -0.26
CA TYR A 22 9.16 -7.08 -1.45
C TYR A 22 8.30 -8.30 -1.08
N ASP A 23 8.61 -8.98 0.02
CA ASP A 23 7.80 -10.09 0.53
C ASP A 23 6.44 -9.60 1.06
N ASP A 24 6.40 -8.47 1.77
CA ASP A 24 5.16 -7.82 2.21
C ASP A 24 4.21 -7.49 1.03
N LEU A 25 4.76 -7.16 -0.15
CA LEU A 25 3.99 -6.88 -1.36
C LEU A 25 3.68 -8.13 -2.20
N SER A 26 4.24 -9.30 -1.84
CA SER A 26 4.09 -10.52 -2.63
C SER A 26 2.76 -11.23 -2.42
N THR A 27 2.15 -11.09 -1.25
CA THR A 27 0.92 -11.77 -0.85
C THR A 27 -0.24 -10.80 -0.67
N LYS A 28 -1.46 -11.20 -1.08
CA LYS A 28 -2.67 -10.37 -0.89
C LYS A 28 -3.00 -10.20 0.59
N GLU A 29 -2.81 -11.25 1.38
CA GLU A 29 -3.08 -11.28 2.82
C GLU A 29 -2.20 -10.30 3.61
N SER A 30 -0.91 -10.22 3.29
CA SER A 30 0.02 -9.29 3.94
C SER A 30 -0.36 -7.84 3.63
N ILE A 31 -0.71 -7.53 2.38
CA ILE A 31 -1.16 -6.19 1.98
C ILE A 31 -2.44 -5.82 2.74
N TYR A 32 -3.42 -6.72 2.78
CA TYR A 32 -4.67 -6.50 3.50
C TYR A 32 -4.41 -6.24 5.00
N LYS A 33 -3.57 -7.07 5.63
CA LYS A 33 -3.19 -6.92 7.05
C LYS A 33 -2.45 -5.60 7.33
N LEU A 34 -1.54 -5.20 6.44
CA LEU A 34 -0.77 -3.97 6.60
C LEU A 34 -1.61 -2.71 6.36
N LYS A 35 -2.64 -2.79 5.54
CA LYS A 35 -3.61 -1.69 5.36
C LYS A 35 -4.65 -1.63 6.45
N ASN A 36 -5.10 -2.78 6.96
CA ASN A 36 -6.11 -2.86 8.02
C ASN A 36 -5.46 -3.15 9.37
N GLN A 37 -4.46 -2.33 9.72
CA GLN A 37 -3.85 -2.40 11.05
C GLN A 37 -4.84 -1.95 12.13
N PRO A 38 -4.76 -2.55 13.33
CA PRO A 38 -5.49 -2.03 14.49
C PRO A 38 -5.04 -0.60 14.80
N LEU A 39 -5.92 0.17 15.45
CA LEU A 39 -5.61 1.52 15.92
C LEU A 39 -4.49 1.46 16.96
N ASP A 40 -3.44 2.24 16.72
CA ASP A 40 -2.24 2.28 17.56
C ASP A 40 -1.86 3.73 17.85
N GLU A 41 -1.99 4.14 19.11
CA GLU A 41 -1.77 5.51 19.59
C GLU A 41 -0.32 5.99 19.42
N TYR A 42 0.65 5.06 19.39
CA TYR A 42 2.07 5.40 19.27
C TYR A 42 2.51 5.67 17.82
N LYS A 43 1.64 5.37 16.84
CA LYS A 43 1.93 5.58 15.42
C LYS A 43 1.23 6.84 14.90
N PRO A 44 1.87 7.57 13.96
CA PRO A 44 1.20 8.65 13.24
C PRO A 44 -0.10 8.17 12.58
N GLY A 45 -1.14 8.99 12.64
CA GLY A 45 -2.44 8.67 12.03
C GLY A 45 -3.09 7.39 12.57
N LEU A 46 -2.83 7.06 13.85
CA LEU A 46 -3.30 5.85 14.54
C LEU A 46 -2.97 4.55 13.78
N GLY A 47 -1.88 4.56 13.00
CA GLY A 47 -1.45 3.43 12.18
C GLY A 47 -2.27 3.18 10.91
N GLN A 48 -3.26 4.04 10.59
CA GLN A 48 -4.20 3.81 9.49
C GLN A 48 -3.65 4.22 8.12
N TYR A 49 -2.93 5.34 8.04
CA TYR A 49 -2.38 5.86 6.79
C TYR A 49 -0.95 5.36 6.57
N TYR A 50 -0.81 4.13 6.07
CA TYR A 50 0.47 3.46 5.89
C TYR A 50 0.82 3.26 4.41
N CYS A 51 2.03 3.66 4.01
CA CYS A 51 2.61 3.30 2.72
C CYS A 51 3.52 2.07 2.87
N ILE A 52 3.13 0.96 2.24
CA ILE A 52 3.85 -0.32 2.32
C ILE A 52 5.25 -0.20 1.71
N GLU A 53 5.35 0.36 0.51
CA GLU A 53 6.60 0.43 -0.26
C GLU A 53 7.71 1.25 0.43
N CYS A 54 7.33 2.35 1.06
CA CYS A 54 8.24 3.21 1.81
C CYS A 54 8.31 2.86 3.30
N SER A 55 7.51 1.90 3.77
CA SER A 55 7.39 1.51 5.17
C SER A 55 7.20 2.69 6.13
N LYS A 56 6.32 3.63 5.75
CA LYS A 56 6.15 4.90 6.47
C LYS A 56 4.67 5.18 6.77
N TYR A 57 4.42 5.65 7.99
CA TYR A 57 3.12 6.13 8.45
C TYR A 57 2.98 7.64 8.21
N PHE A 58 1.75 8.05 7.90
CA PHE A 58 1.34 9.43 7.68
C PHE A 58 0.20 9.79 8.62
N GLU A 59 -0.04 11.10 8.75
CA GLU A 59 -1.06 11.63 9.65
C GLU A 59 -2.47 11.51 9.03
N ASN A 60 -2.61 11.88 7.74
CA ASN A 60 -3.90 11.95 7.01
C ASN A 60 -3.79 11.36 5.59
N GLN A 61 -4.92 11.07 4.93
CA GLN A 61 -4.95 10.54 3.55
C GLN A 61 -4.32 11.50 2.53
N GLN A 62 -4.58 12.81 2.65
CA GLN A 62 -3.98 13.81 1.75
C GLN A 62 -2.45 13.76 1.76
N SER A 63 -1.84 13.55 2.93
CA SER A 63 -0.38 13.44 3.07
C SER A 63 0.14 12.16 2.42
N LEU A 64 -0.60 11.06 2.52
CA LEU A 64 -0.29 9.80 1.84
C LEU A 64 -0.37 9.96 0.31
N ASN A 65 -1.43 10.60 -0.21
CA ASN A 65 -1.60 10.86 -1.64
C ASN A 65 -0.47 11.75 -2.20
N ARG A 66 -0.10 12.81 -1.47
CA ARG A 66 1.05 13.66 -1.82
C ARG A 66 2.36 12.87 -1.79
N HIS A 67 2.53 11.95 -0.86
CA HIS A 67 3.70 11.09 -0.81
C HIS A 67 3.77 10.16 -2.03
N GLN A 68 2.67 9.50 -2.42
CA GLN A 68 2.61 8.59 -3.56
C GLN A 68 2.97 9.29 -4.89
N SER A 69 2.51 10.52 -5.08
CA SER A 69 2.85 11.32 -6.27
C SER A 69 4.30 11.82 -6.31
N SER A 70 5.00 11.81 -5.17
CA SER A 70 6.35 12.35 -5.02
C SER A 70 7.45 11.51 -5.70
N LYS A 71 8.58 12.16 -6.02
CA LYS A 71 9.74 11.49 -6.65
C LYS A 71 10.38 10.43 -5.74
N ILE A 72 10.31 10.60 -4.42
CA ILE A 72 10.91 9.67 -3.44
C ILE A 72 10.19 8.33 -3.52
N HIS A 73 8.86 8.34 -3.51
CA HIS A 73 8.04 7.16 -3.65
C HIS A 73 8.27 6.49 -5.02
N LYS A 74 8.18 7.25 -6.11
CA LYS A 74 8.45 6.74 -7.47
C LYS A 74 9.82 6.08 -7.62
N ARG A 75 10.84 6.61 -6.93
CA ARG A 75 12.17 5.97 -6.87
C ARG A 75 12.14 4.64 -6.12
N ARG A 76 11.40 4.54 -5.01
CA ARG A 76 11.24 3.31 -4.23
C ARG A 76 10.48 2.24 -5.01
N VAL A 77 9.37 2.59 -5.65
CA VAL A 77 8.62 1.71 -6.58
C VAL A 77 9.58 1.11 -7.62
N LYS A 78 10.41 1.94 -8.24
CA LYS A 78 11.36 1.50 -9.28
C LYS A 78 12.39 0.50 -8.74
N LEU A 79 12.85 0.67 -7.51
CA LEU A 79 13.77 -0.28 -6.87
C LEU A 79 13.08 -1.61 -6.54
N LEU A 80 11.83 -1.57 -6.06
CA LEU A 80 11.06 -2.76 -5.70
C LEU A 80 10.61 -3.61 -6.91
N LYS A 81 10.61 -3.04 -8.12
CA LYS A 81 10.38 -3.79 -9.35
C LYS A 81 11.51 -4.77 -9.69
N GLN A 82 12.70 -4.57 -9.12
CA GLN A 82 13.82 -5.48 -9.33
C GLN A 82 13.74 -6.61 -8.30
N ARG A 83 14.21 -7.80 -8.69
CA ARG A 83 14.37 -8.91 -7.74
C ARG A 83 15.25 -8.45 -6.57
N PRO A 84 14.82 -8.65 -5.32
CA PRO A 84 15.64 -8.26 -4.17
C PRO A 84 16.92 -9.10 -4.13
N TYR A 85 18.03 -8.43 -3.85
CA TYR A 85 19.32 -9.09 -3.67
C TYR A 85 19.29 -9.98 -2.43
N THR A 86 19.81 -11.20 -2.55
CA THR A 86 19.93 -12.15 -1.45
C THR A 86 21.38 -12.62 -1.31
N PRO A 87 21.82 -13.06 -0.12
CA PRO A 87 23.18 -13.59 0.06
C PRO A 87 23.53 -14.73 -0.89
N LEU A 88 22.53 -15.53 -1.29
CA LEU A 88 22.69 -16.61 -2.29
C LEU A 88 23.22 -16.10 -3.64
N GLU A 89 22.88 -14.86 -4.02
CA GLU A 89 23.39 -14.24 -5.24
C GLU A 89 24.87 -13.88 -5.10
N ALA A 90 25.31 -13.46 -3.91
CA ALA A 90 26.71 -13.22 -3.59
C ALA A 90 27.53 -14.52 -3.69
N GLU A 91 27.01 -15.59 -3.09
CA GLU A 91 27.64 -16.91 -3.10
C GLU A 91 27.73 -17.48 -4.51
N ALA A 92 26.65 -17.38 -5.29
CA ALA A 92 26.61 -17.80 -6.69
C ALA A 92 27.63 -17.04 -7.54
N ALA A 93 27.75 -15.72 -7.37
CA ALA A 93 28.78 -14.93 -8.03
C ALA A 93 30.21 -15.38 -7.66
N GLY A 94 30.40 -15.90 -6.44
CA GLY A 94 31.63 -16.53 -5.99
C GLY A 94 31.81 -18.00 -6.40
N GLY A 95 30.87 -18.58 -7.15
CA GLY A 95 30.92 -19.98 -7.61
C GLY A 95 30.37 -21.01 -6.61
N VAL A 96 29.71 -20.58 -5.55
CA VAL A 96 29.16 -21.44 -4.49
C VAL A 96 27.62 -21.47 -4.59
N ASN A 97 26.99 -22.62 -4.30
CA ASN A 97 25.53 -22.76 -4.22
C ASN A 97 24.74 -22.36 -5.50
N MET A 98 25.33 -22.54 -6.68
CA MET A 98 24.73 -22.19 -7.98
C MET A 98 23.35 -22.82 -8.21
N GLN A 99 23.16 -24.10 -7.87
CA GLN A 99 21.87 -24.79 -8.06
C GLN A 99 20.74 -24.12 -7.25
N LYS A 100 20.98 -23.87 -5.95
CA LYS A 100 20.03 -23.18 -5.08
C LYS A 100 19.69 -21.77 -5.58
N PHE A 101 20.68 -21.07 -6.15
CA PHE A 101 20.44 -19.77 -6.75
C PHE A 101 19.52 -19.85 -7.97
N MET A 102 19.71 -20.83 -8.85
CA MET A 102 18.85 -21.03 -10.02
C MET A 102 17.40 -21.35 -9.60
N GLU A 103 17.21 -22.26 -8.65
CA GLU A 103 15.90 -22.59 -8.08
C GLU A 103 15.22 -21.35 -7.47
N SER A 104 15.99 -20.53 -6.75
CA SER A 104 15.51 -19.25 -6.21
C SER A 104 15.02 -18.31 -7.31
N VAL A 105 15.79 -18.16 -8.39
CA VAL A 105 15.42 -17.32 -9.55
C VAL A 105 14.13 -17.81 -10.20
N GLU A 106 13.98 -19.12 -10.39
CA GLU A 106 12.76 -19.72 -10.95
C GLU A 106 11.54 -19.46 -10.06
N LYS A 107 11.69 -19.61 -8.74
CA LYS A 107 10.65 -19.25 -7.77
C LYS A 107 10.27 -17.78 -7.88
N TYR A 108 11.21 -16.85 -8.03
CA TYR A 108 10.89 -15.43 -8.23
C TYR A 108 10.12 -15.19 -9.54
N LYS A 109 10.50 -15.85 -10.65
CA LYS A 109 9.78 -15.75 -11.93
C LYS A 109 8.33 -16.20 -11.79
N SER A 110 8.09 -17.33 -11.12
CA SER A 110 6.73 -17.84 -10.87
C SER A 110 5.90 -16.87 -10.00
N LYS A 111 6.49 -16.26 -8.97
CA LYS A 111 5.83 -15.23 -8.15
C LYS A 111 5.46 -13.98 -8.95
N GLU A 112 6.36 -13.52 -9.81
CA GLU A 112 6.09 -12.34 -10.66
C GLU A 112 5.00 -12.63 -11.69
N GLN A 113 4.97 -13.83 -12.27
CA GLN A 113 3.87 -14.27 -13.14
C GLN A 113 2.53 -14.23 -12.39
N TYR A 114 2.47 -14.81 -11.18
CA TYR A 114 1.27 -14.76 -10.35
C TYR A 114 0.81 -13.33 -10.05
N LYS A 115 1.74 -12.40 -9.74
CA LYS A 115 1.41 -10.98 -9.52
C LYS A 115 0.84 -10.32 -10.78
N LEU A 116 1.40 -10.63 -11.95
CA LEU A 116 0.93 -10.08 -13.22
C LEU A 116 -0.47 -10.58 -13.57
N GLU A 117 -0.74 -11.88 -13.37
CA GLU A 117 -2.07 -12.48 -13.57
C GLU A 117 -3.11 -11.86 -12.62
N ASN A 118 -2.74 -11.62 -11.36
CA ASN A 118 -3.64 -11.10 -10.33
C ASN A 118 -3.57 -9.57 -10.16
N LYS A 119 -3.00 -8.86 -11.14
CA LYS A 119 -2.65 -7.44 -10.99
C LYS A 119 -3.83 -6.58 -10.55
N GLU A 120 -5.01 -6.82 -11.11
CA GLU A 120 -6.22 -6.06 -10.77
C GLU A 120 -6.58 -6.16 -9.29
N ASP A 121 -6.43 -7.34 -8.69
CA ASP A 121 -6.73 -7.55 -7.27
C ASP A 121 -5.70 -6.83 -6.38
N PHE A 122 -4.43 -6.91 -6.75
CA PHE A 122 -3.37 -6.18 -6.06
C PHE A 122 -3.59 -4.66 -6.16
N ASP A 123 -3.98 -4.16 -7.32
CA ASP A 123 -4.28 -2.74 -7.54
C ASP A 123 -5.50 -2.29 -6.73
N LYS A 124 -6.57 -3.09 -6.69
CA LYS A 124 -7.74 -2.82 -5.82
C LYS A 124 -7.33 -2.73 -4.36
N LEU A 125 -6.57 -3.71 -3.86
CA LEU A 125 -6.08 -3.73 -2.48
C LEU A 125 -5.17 -2.52 -2.20
N ASN A 126 -4.24 -2.19 -3.10
CA ASN A 126 -3.31 -1.07 -2.94
C ASN A 126 -3.98 0.29 -3.02
N ASN A 127 -5.14 0.41 -3.68
CA ASN A 127 -5.87 1.66 -3.82
C ASN A 127 -7.06 1.83 -2.86
N ILE A 128 -7.28 0.90 -1.91
CA ILE A 128 -8.26 1.12 -0.82
C ILE A 128 -7.92 2.43 -0.09
N LYS A 129 -8.83 3.41 -0.19
CA LYS A 129 -8.84 4.66 0.58
C LYS A 129 -9.74 4.52 1.80
N LYS A 130 -9.46 5.29 2.85
CA LYS A 130 -10.24 5.32 4.10
C LYS A 130 -10.87 6.68 4.31
N ASP A 131 -11.70 7.12 3.36
CA ASP A 131 -12.24 8.49 3.33
C ASP A 131 -13.17 8.79 4.52
N ASN A 132 -13.81 7.78 5.09
CA ASN A 132 -14.64 7.90 6.31
C ASN A 132 -13.84 8.36 7.54
N LEU A 133 -12.58 7.94 7.67
CA LEU A 133 -11.72 8.36 8.79
C LEU A 133 -11.32 9.83 8.65
N ASP A 134 -11.00 10.27 7.43
CA ASP A 134 -10.67 11.67 7.14
C ASP A 134 -11.85 12.60 7.45
N ALA A 135 -13.07 12.20 7.09
CA ALA A 135 -14.29 12.96 7.38
C ALA A 135 -14.54 13.09 8.89
N LEU A 136 -14.32 12.01 9.66
CA LEU A 136 -14.45 12.02 11.13
C LEU A 136 -13.38 12.89 11.81
N ILE A 137 -12.14 12.85 11.35
CA ILE A 137 -11.02 13.56 11.98
C ILE A 137 -11.06 15.06 11.65
N THR A 138 -11.37 15.43 10.40
CA THR A 138 -11.27 16.83 9.94
C THR A 138 -12.60 17.58 10.01
N GLY A 139 -13.73 16.87 10.17
CA GLY A 139 -15.08 17.46 10.13
C GLY A 139 -15.48 18.01 8.75
N ILE A 140 -14.62 17.84 7.73
CA ILE A 140 -14.85 18.28 6.36
C ILE A 140 -14.96 17.01 5.50
N PRO A 141 -16.17 16.65 5.04
CA PRO A 141 -16.35 15.47 4.20
C PRO A 141 -15.59 15.62 2.88
N SER A 142 -14.96 14.54 2.41
CA SER A 142 -14.28 14.52 1.12
C SER A 142 -15.27 14.79 -0.02
N GLU A 143 -14.83 15.42 -1.10
CA GLU A 143 -15.69 15.70 -2.25
C GLU A 143 -16.27 14.43 -2.89
N GLU A 144 -15.52 13.32 -2.83
CA GLU A 144 -15.98 12.00 -3.28
C GLU A 144 -17.11 11.48 -2.38
N PHE A 145 -16.97 11.59 -1.05
CA PHE A 145 -18.00 11.18 -0.09
C PHE A 145 -19.29 12.04 -0.21
N LYS A 146 -19.16 13.35 -0.44
CA LYS A 146 -20.33 14.21 -0.71
C LYS A 146 -21.09 13.77 -1.95
N LYS A 147 -20.38 13.44 -3.04
CA LYS A 147 -20.98 12.93 -4.28
C LYS A 147 -21.62 11.56 -4.10
N GLU A 148 -21.07 10.71 -3.25
CA GLU A 148 -21.69 9.42 -2.89
C GLU A 148 -22.98 9.63 -2.09
N GLN A 149 -22.98 10.51 -1.09
CA GLN A 149 -24.19 10.86 -0.34
C GLN A 149 -25.27 11.50 -1.24
N GLU A 150 -24.89 12.38 -2.16
CA GLU A 150 -25.81 12.97 -3.14
C GLU A 150 -26.44 11.89 -4.04
N LYS A 151 -25.65 10.90 -4.50
CA LYS A 151 -26.16 9.77 -5.31
C LYS A 151 -27.09 8.85 -4.52
N GLU A 152 -26.76 8.57 -3.26
CA GLU A 152 -27.62 7.78 -2.38
C GLU A 152 -28.95 8.49 -2.12
N LEU A 153 -28.91 9.80 -1.84
CA LEU A 153 -30.11 10.63 -1.69
C LEU A 153 -30.95 10.65 -2.98
N GLU A 154 -30.33 10.79 -4.15
CA GLU A 154 -31.04 10.70 -5.43
C GLU A 154 -31.68 9.32 -5.68
N GLN A 155 -31.05 8.23 -5.22
CA GLN A 155 -31.62 6.88 -5.32
C GLN A 155 -32.82 6.70 -4.38
N VAL A 156 -32.74 7.21 -3.13
CA VAL A 156 -33.85 7.16 -2.17
C VAL A 156 -35.06 7.94 -2.70
N VAL A 157 -34.85 9.16 -3.22
CA VAL A 157 -35.92 9.99 -3.81
C VAL A 157 -36.57 9.31 -5.03
N LYS A 158 -35.79 8.59 -5.86
CA LYS A 158 -36.34 7.83 -7.00
C LYS A 158 -37.18 6.62 -6.59
N VAL A 159 -36.86 5.99 -5.46
CA VAL A 159 -37.63 4.84 -4.93
C VAL A 159 -38.93 5.33 -4.27
N GLU A 160 -38.88 6.44 -3.52
CA GLU A 160 -40.08 7.03 -2.91
C GLU A 160 -41.06 7.57 -3.96
N GLY A 161 -40.58 8.19 -5.04
CA GLY A 161 -41.42 8.67 -6.15
C GLY A 161 -42.10 7.59 -7.00
N GLN A 162 -41.68 6.32 -6.88
CA GLN A 162 -42.34 5.18 -7.54
C GLN A 162 -43.41 4.52 -6.66
N GLY A 163 -43.40 4.78 -5.35
CA GLY A 163 -44.39 4.25 -4.40
C GLY A 163 -45.73 5.00 -4.38
N GLU A 164 -45.75 6.28 -4.74
CA GLU A 164 -46.99 7.09 -4.74
C GLU A 164 -47.91 6.82 -5.95
N VAL A 165 -47.40 6.26 -7.04
CA VAL A 165 -48.18 6.03 -8.27
C VAL A 165 -48.99 4.72 -8.21
N ALA A 166 -48.68 3.79 -7.29
CA ALA A 166 -49.33 2.47 -7.20
C ALA A 166 -50.61 2.41 -6.35
N MET A 167 -51.10 3.53 -5.81
CA MET A 167 -52.31 3.61 -4.98
C MET A 167 -53.44 4.47 -5.59
N ALA A 168 -53.34 4.82 -6.87
CA ALA A 168 -54.35 5.60 -7.57
C ALA A 168 -54.68 4.96 -8.94
N GLU A 169 -55.28 3.77 -8.93
CA GLU A 169 -56.10 3.22 -10.03
C GLU A 169 -56.99 2.08 -9.53
#